data_AF-A0A2I0QHB4-F1
#
_entry.id   AF-A0A2I0QHB4-F1
#
_cell.length_a   1.000
_cell.length_b   1.000
_cell.length_c   1.000
_cell.angle_alpha   90.00
_cell.angle_beta   90.00
_cell.angle_gamma   90.00
#
_symmetry.space_group_name_H-M   'P 1'
#
loop_
_entity.id
_entity.type
_entity.pdbx_description
1 polymer ?
#
loop_
_entity_poly.entity_id
_entity_poly.type
_entity_poly.pdbx_seq_one_letter_code
_entity_poly.pdbx_strand_id
1 'polypeptide(L)'
;MKVKHKILTGIGILAAIAIVAVVLISGCFEKPSTTKDDDVTVIKQTIYNNYKYNAYQEEIESGREVKIENLIFSENKSVATVNISITNPKYPKTGEGYEIILIKTNDTWTIQSENQT
;
A
#
# COMPACT_ATOMS: atom_id res chain seq x y z
N MET A 1 25.93 -48.43 -40.17
CA MET A 1 26.80 -48.45 -38.97
C MET A 1 27.22 -47.02 -38.65
N LYS A 2 27.15 -46.62 -37.37
CA LYS A 2 27.52 -45.34 -36.74
C LYS A 2 26.56 -44.14 -36.88
N VAL A 3 25.78 -44.00 -35.81
CA VAL A 3 25.08 -42.81 -35.29
C VAL A 3 26.08 -41.70 -34.93
N LYS A 4 25.72 -40.43 -35.15
CA LYS A 4 26.08 -39.33 -34.23
C LYS A 4 24.93 -38.32 -34.14
N HIS A 5 24.31 -38.28 -32.96
CA HIS A 5 23.46 -37.20 -32.47
C HIS A 5 24.24 -35.89 -32.37
N LYS A 6 23.56 -34.76 -32.62
CA LYS A 6 23.57 -33.60 -31.72
C LYS A 6 22.23 -32.86 -31.83
N ILE A 7 21.54 -32.88 -30.70
CA ILE A 7 20.29 -32.20 -30.37
C ILE A 7 20.67 -30.80 -29.88
N LEU A 8 19.86 -29.79 -30.19
CA LEU A 8 19.43 -28.72 -29.26
C LEU A 8 18.36 -27.88 -30.02
N THR A 9 17.05 -28.13 -29.88
CA THR A 9 16.13 -27.64 -28.83
C THR A 9 16.27 -26.12 -28.58
N GLY A 10 15.24 -25.29 -28.71
CA GLY A 10 13.81 -25.56 -28.85
C GLY A 10 13.02 -24.31 -29.23
N ILE A 11 11.93 -24.57 -29.94
CA ILE A 11 10.92 -23.61 -30.39
C ILE A 11 9.92 -23.47 -29.24
N GLY A 12 9.82 -22.28 -28.65
CA GLY A 12 8.83 -21.97 -27.62
C GLY A 12 7.46 -21.79 -28.26
N ILE A 13 6.65 -22.85 -28.18
CA ILE A 13 5.25 -22.91 -28.62
C ILE A 13 4.44 -21.92 -27.78
N LEU A 14 3.89 -20.90 -28.44
CA LEU A 14 2.74 -20.13 -27.95
C LEU A 14 1.52 -21.05 -28.02
N ALA A 15 0.98 -21.47 -26.88
CA ALA A 15 -0.29 -22.17 -26.80
C ALA A 15 -1.20 -21.46 -25.79
N ALA A 16 -2.32 -20.97 -26.32
CA ALA A 16 -3.46 -20.39 -25.61
C ALA A 16 -4.29 -21.47 -24.88
N ILE A 17 -4.98 -21.08 -23.82
CA ILE A 17 -6.25 -21.63 -23.25
C ILE A 17 -6.76 -20.51 -22.29
N ALA A 18 -7.78 -19.70 -22.64
CA ALA A 18 -9.22 -19.90 -22.36
C ALA A 18 -9.50 -20.14 -20.86
N ILE A 19 -10.38 -19.41 -20.16
CA ILE A 19 -11.85 -19.56 -20.19
C ILE A 19 -12.47 -18.45 -19.33
N VAL A 20 -13.63 -17.95 -19.77
CA VAL A 20 -14.57 -17.08 -19.06
C VAL A 20 -15.15 -17.77 -17.83
N ALA A 21 -15.13 -17.12 -16.67
CA ALA A 21 -16.03 -17.44 -15.55
C ALA A 21 -16.63 -16.15 -14.99
N VAL A 22 -17.76 -15.75 -15.58
CA VAL A 22 -18.77 -14.97 -14.88
C VAL A 22 -19.51 -15.96 -13.99
N VAL A 23 -19.24 -15.95 -12.69
CA VAL A 23 -20.10 -16.57 -11.67
C VAL A 23 -20.26 -15.57 -10.54
N LEU A 24 -21.34 -14.79 -10.64
CA LEU A 24 -21.98 -14.09 -9.53
C LEU A 24 -22.59 -15.14 -8.60
N ILE A 25 -21.87 -15.67 -7.62
CA ILE A 25 -22.51 -16.32 -6.45
C ILE A 25 -21.63 -16.07 -5.22
N SER A 26 -22.26 -15.57 -4.15
CA SER A 26 -21.76 -15.40 -2.79
C SER A 26 -20.66 -16.39 -2.39
N GLY A 27 -19.45 -15.90 -2.24
CA GLY A 27 -18.34 -16.60 -1.62
C GLY A 27 -17.32 -15.54 -1.26
N CYS A 28 -16.98 -15.47 0.03
CA CYS A 28 -15.87 -14.69 0.54
C CYS A 28 -14.69 -14.88 -0.41
N PHE A 29 -14.39 -13.85 -1.22
CA PHE A 29 -13.16 -13.83 -1.99
C PHE A 29 -12.08 -13.75 -0.93
N GLU A 30 -11.47 -14.89 -0.61
CA GLU A 30 -10.14 -14.91 -0.01
C GLU A 30 -9.27 -14.10 -0.95
N LYS A 31 -9.11 -12.82 -0.59
CA LYS A 31 -8.18 -11.92 -1.24
C LYS A 31 -6.85 -12.67 -1.25
N PRO A 32 -6.17 -12.78 -2.41
CA PRO A 32 -4.85 -13.38 -2.44
C PRO A 32 -4.03 -12.68 -1.36
N SER A 33 -3.50 -13.46 -0.41
CA SER A 33 -2.77 -12.95 0.75
C SER A 33 -1.80 -11.88 0.30
N THR A 34 -2.19 -10.64 0.57
CA THR A 34 -1.62 -9.44 -0.01
C THR A 34 -0.35 -9.13 0.75
N THR A 35 0.75 -9.67 0.24
CA THR A 35 2.07 -9.75 0.88
C THR A 35 2.71 -8.38 1.02
N LYS A 36 2.49 -7.68 2.15
CA LYS A 36 3.22 -6.48 2.64
C LYS A 36 3.12 -5.20 1.77
N ASP A 37 3.30 -5.25 0.45
CA ASP A 37 3.23 -4.09 -0.45
C ASP A 37 1.82 -3.49 -0.51
N ASP A 38 0.81 -4.35 -0.45
CA ASP A 38 -0.58 -3.92 -0.36
C ASP A 38 -0.89 -3.28 0.99
N ASP A 39 -0.39 -3.82 2.10
CA ASP A 39 -0.56 -3.21 3.43
C ASP A 39 0.11 -1.83 3.50
N VAL A 40 1.32 -1.69 2.94
CA VAL A 40 1.99 -0.39 2.81
C VAL A 40 1.13 0.57 1.99
N THR A 41 0.59 0.14 0.86
CA THR A 41 -0.26 0.98 0.00
C THR A 41 -1.52 1.44 0.72
N VAL A 42 -2.20 0.53 1.42
CA VAL A 42 -3.41 0.84 2.20
C VAL A 42 -3.08 1.82 3.34
N ILE A 43 -2.01 1.61 4.09
CA ILE A 43 -1.59 2.53 5.17
C ILE A 43 -1.33 3.94 4.62
N LYS A 44 -0.61 4.05 3.50
CA LYS A 44 -0.34 5.34 2.84
C LYS A 44 -1.65 6.04 2.47
N GLN A 45 -2.58 5.30 1.86
CA GLN A 45 -3.90 5.85 1.52
C GLN A 45 -4.71 6.27 2.75
N THR A 46 -4.71 5.49 3.83
CA THR A 46 -5.38 5.84 5.09
C THR A 46 -4.85 7.17 5.64
N ILE A 47 -3.52 7.33 5.68
CA ILE A 47 -2.88 8.57 6.15
C ILE A 47 -3.25 9.75 5.23
N TYR A 48 -3.06 9.60 3.91
CA TYR A 48 -3.38 10.68 2.97
C TYR A 48 -4.85 11.08 3.04
N ASN A 49 -5.78 10.14 3.19
CA ASN A 49 -7.20 10.43 3.32
C ASN A 49 -7.48 11.21 4.62
N ASN A 50 -6.89 10.81 5.75
CA ASN A 50 -7.10 11.52 7.02
C ASN A 50 -6.62 12.98 6.95
N TYR A 51 -5.42 13.22 6.43
CA TYR A 51 -4.84 14.57 6.38
C TYR A 51 -5.35 15.42 5.21
N LYS A 52 -5.76 14.81 4.10
CA LYS A 52 -6.43 15.52 3.00
C LYS A 52 -7.86 15.89 3.37
N TYR A 53 -8.56 15.07 4.16
CA TYR A 53 -9.94 15.33 4.57
C TYR A 53 -10.04 16.33 5.73
N ASN A 54 -9.09 16.32 6.67
CA ASN A 54 -9.01 17.37 7.69
C ASN A 54 -8.66 18.75 7.10
N ALA A 55 -8.00 18.80 5.94
CA ALA A 55 -7.76 20.06 5.22
C ALA A 55 -9.04 20.69 4.60
N TYR A 56 -10.18 19.98 4.59
CA TYR A 56 -11.47 20.52 4.09
C TYR A 56 -12.29 21.28 5.15
N GLN A 57 -11.94 21.18 6.44
CA GLN A 57 -12.74 21.80 7.52
C GLN A 57 -12.26 23.19 7.96
N GLU A 58 -11.08 23.63 7.53
CA GLU A 58 -10.64 25.01 7.69
C GLU A 58 -10.37 25.58 6.29
N GLU A 59 -10.78 26.83 6.05
CA GLU A 59 -10.79 27.58 4.78
C GLU A 59 -9.40 27.79 4.15
N ILE A 60 -8.64 26.72 3.96
CA ILE A 60 -7.32 26.75 3.38
C ILE A 60 -7.32 25.72 2.25
N GLU A 61 -7.18 26.23 1.02
CA GLU A 61 -6.48 25.54 -0.08
C GLU A 61 -5.06 25.19 0.39
N SER A 62 -4.94 24.33 1.40
CA SER A 62 -3.65 23.99 1.95
C SER A 62 -3.16 22.86 1.08
N GLY A 63 -2.38 23.21 0.06
CA GLY A 63 -1.52 22.28 -0.67
C GLY A 63 -0.47 21.65 0.24
N ARG A 64 -0.84 21.28 1.48
CA ARG A 64 0.01 20.66 2.47
C ARG A 64 0.52 19.35 1.88
N GLU A 65 1.82 19.27 1.74
CA GLU A 65 2.48 18.06 1.30
C GLU A 65 2.67 17.18 2.52
N VAL A 66 2.05 16.00 2.49
CA VAL A 66 2.27 14.93 3.46
C VAL A 66 3.36 14.04 2.90
N LYS A 67 4.48 13.93 3.60
CA LYS A 67 5.58 13.05 3.25
C LYS A 67 5.75 11.98 4.33
N ILE A 68 5.77 10.73 3.91
CA ILE A 68 6.01 9.60 4.81
C ILE A 68 7.52 9.38 4.88
N GLU A 69 8.10 9.65 6.05
CA GLU A 69 9.54 9.55 6.29
C GLU A 69 9.96 8.11 6.60
N ASN A 70 9.16 7.42 7.42
CA ASN A 70 9.45 6.07 7.85
C ASN A 70 8.16 5.29 8.15
N LEU A 71 8.18 3.98 7.90
CA LEU A 71 7.09 3.06 8.21
C LEU A 71 7.67 1.77 8.78
N ILE A 72 7.30 1.45 10.01
CA ILE A 72 7.77 0.27 10.74
C ILE A 72 6.56 -0.58 11.09
N PHE A 73 6.63 -1.88 10.81
CA PHE A 73 5.63 -2.85 11.25
C PHE A 73 6.06 -3.50 12.56
N SER A 74 5.10 -3.79 13.44
CA SER A 74 5.30 -4.70 14.56
C SER A 74 5.61 -6.12 14.07
N GLU A 75 6.19 -6.96 14.94
CA GLU A 75 6.58 -8.33 14.59
C GLU A 75 5.39 -9.17 14.07
N ASN A 76 4.21 -8.97 14.63
CA ASN A 76 2.98 -9.64 14.22
C ASN A 76 2.25 -8.96 13.05
N LYS A 77 2.80 -7.87 12.50
CA LYS A 77 2.24 -7.08 11.39
C LYS A 77 0.80 -6.57 11.59
N SER A 78 0.30 -6.56 12.82
CA SER A 78 -1.02 -6.03 13.14
C SER A 78 -0.98 -4.56 13.56
N VAL A 79 0.22 -4.00 13.78
CA VAL A 79 0.44 -2.61 14.14
C VAL A 79 1.51 -2.03 13.22
N ALA A 80 1.34 -0.77 12.83
CA ALA A 80 2.32 -0.02 12.07
C ALA A 80 2.52 1.34 12.71
N THR A 81 3.78 1.72 12.89
CA THR A 81 4.18 3.07 13.31
C THR A 81 4.73 3.81 12.10
N VAL A 82 4.16 4.97 11.79
CA VAL A 82 4.51 5.76 10.62
C VAL A 82 4.91 7.16 11.06
N ASN A 83 6.13 7.57 10.70
CA ASN A 83 6.56 8.95 10.88
C ASN A 83 6.28 9.73 9.61
N ILE A 84 5.58 10.85 9.74
CA ILE A 84 5.24 11.74 8.64
C ILE A 84 5.75 13.15 8.91
N SER A 85 5.99 13.90 7.84
CA SER A 85 6.15 15.34 7.87
C SER A 85 5.04 15.99 7.04
N ILE A 86 4.47 17.06 7.57
CA ILE A 86 3.44 17.84 6.89
C ILE A 86 3.99 19.24 6.69
N THR A 87 4.17 19.65 5.43
CA THR A 87 4.73 20.95 5.08
C THR A 87 3.74 21.77 4.28
N ASN A 88 3.69 23.07 4.53
CA ASN A 88 3.01 23.98 3.63
C ASN A 88 4.03 24.40 2.54
N PRO A 89 3.80 24.14 1.25
CA PRO A 89 4.75 24.50 0.19
C PRO A 89 4.96 26.02 0.09
N LYS A 90 4.01 26.83 0.55
CA LYS A 90 4.16 28.29 0.67
C LYS A 90 5.09 28.68 1.82
N TYR A 91 5.20 27.84 2.85
CA TYR A 91 6.01 28.06 4.07
C TYR A 91 6.78 26.78 4.45
N PRO A 92 7.75 26.32 3.64
CA PRO A 92 8.37 25.00 3.81
C PRO A 92 9.22 24.87 5.09
N LYS A 93 9.58 26.00 5.73
CA LYS A 93 10.37 26.03 6.97
C LYS A 93 9.55 25.74 8.23
N THR A 94 8.22 25.69 8.14
CA THR A 94 7.32 25.49 9.30
C THR A 94 6.69 24.10 9.27
N GLY A 95 7.39 23.11 8.73
CA GLY A 95 6.90 21.74 8.69
C GLY A 95 6.67 21.17 10.08
N GLU A 96 5.64 20.34 10.21
CA GLU A 96 5.29 19.64 11.44
C GLU A 96 5.57 18.14 11.27
N GLY A 97 6.19 17.52 12.27
CA GLY A 97 6.43 16.07 12.32
C GLY A 97 5.40 15.36 13.18
N TYR A 98 4.97 14.18 12.75
CA TYR A 98 4.04 13.35 13.51
C TYR A 98 4.43 11.88 13.48
N GLU A 99 4.21 11.20 14.60
CA GLU A 99 4.19 9.75 14.71
C GLU A 99 2.74 9.25 14.73
N ILE A 100 2.40 8.40 13.77
CA ILE A 100 1.07 7.83 13.57
C ILE A 100 1.13 6.34 13.88
N ILE A 101 0.27 5.88 14.79
CA ILE A 101 0.12 4.46 15.08
C ILE A 101 -1.16 3.97 14.42
N LEU A 102 -1.04 2.96 13.56
CA LEU A 102 -2.16 2.29 12.91
C LEU A 102 -2.28 0.86 13.40
N ILE A 103 -3.53 0.40 13.58
CA ILE A 103 -3.85 -1.00 13.87
C ILE A 103 -4.58 -1.60 12.68
N LYS A 104 -4.21 -2.84 12.32
CA LYS A 104 -4.93 -3.69 11.38
C LYS A 104 -6.05 -4.43 12.10
N THR A 105 -7.28 -4.20 11.68
CA THR A 105 -8.45 -4.98 12.09
C THR A 105 -9.02 -5.66 10.85
N ASN A 106 -8.96 -6.99 10.82
CA ASN A 106 -9.20 -7.79 9.61
C ASN A 106 -8.27 -7.34 8.46
N ASP A 107 -8.83 -6.75 7.40
CA ASP A 107 -8.11 -6.23 6.23
C ASP A 107 -8.10 -4.69 6.16
N THR A 108 -8.42 -4.01 7.25
CA THR A 108 -8.48 -2.53 7.29
C THR A 108 -7.47 -1.97 8.28
N TRP A 109 -6.73 -0.94 7.85
CA TRP A 109 -5.83 -0.17 8.71
C TRP A 109 -6.52 1.10 9.20
N THR A 110 -6.54 1.29 10.51
CA THR A 110 -7.17 2.44 11.16
C THR A 110 -6.15 3.19 12.01
N ILE A 111 -6.16 4.52 11.96
CA ILE A 111 -5.32 5.35 12.83
C ILE A 111 -5.85 5.22 14.26
N GLN A 112 -5.00 4.78 15.16
CA GLN A 112 -5.28 4.66 16.58
C GLN A 112 -4.85 5.92 17.35
N SER A 113 -3.68 6.46 17.01
CA SER A 113 -3.15 7.67 17.65
C SER A 113 -2.25 8.46 16.72
N GLU A 114 -2.11 9.73 17.06
CA GLU A 114 -1.28 10.72 16.38
C GLU A 114 -0.57 11.55 17.45
N ASN A 115 0.76 11.57 17.42
CA ASN A 115 1.59 12.32 18.36
C ASN A 115 2.49 13.28 17.57
N GLN A 116 2.45 14.57 17.88
CA GLN A 116 3.36 15.56 17.28
C GLN A 116 4.76 15.40 17.88
N THR A 117 5.79 15.42 17.03
CA THR A 117 7.21 15.20 17.39
C THR A 117 8.05 16.46 17.29
#